data_AF-A0A094WHW1-F1
#
_entry.id   AF-A0A094WHW1-F1
#
_cell.length_a   1.000
_cell.length_b   1.000
_cell.length_c   1.000
_cell.angle_alpha   90.00
_cell.angle_beta   90.00
_cell.angle_gamma   90.00
#
_symmetry.space_group_name_H-M   'P 1'
#
loop_
_entity.id
_entity.type
_entity.pdbx_description
1 polymer ?
#
loop_
_entity_poly.entity_id
_entity_poly.type
_entity_poly.pdbx_seq_one_letter_code
_entity_poly.pdbx_strand_id
1 'polypeptide(L)' 'MLKLLNEFSTFYFLLFDTTTDTSFKKNILLEFYHKVITKMKRFIMLEEKLVGGSRPKRGMATKKDLLNNVKK' A
#
# COMPACT_ATOMS: atom_id res chain seq x y z
N MET A 1 8.07 8.09 -3.87
CA MET A 1 7.28 8.55 -2.69
C MET A 1 7.33 10.05 -2.48
N LEU A 2 8.52 10.69 -2.49
CA LEU A 2 8.61 12.17 -2.41
C LEU A 2 7.75 12.92 -3.44
N LYS A 3 7.73 12.48 -4.70
CA LYS A 3 6.86 13.07 -5.75
C LYS A 3 5.37 13.04 -5.39
N LEU A 4 4.90 11.93 -4.80
CA LEU A 4 3.49 11.75 -4.40
C LEU A 4 3.12 12.67 -3.22
N LEU A 5 4.05 12.86 -2.27
CA LEU A 5 3.90 13.82 -1.17
C LEU A 5 3.82 15.26 -1.69
N ASN A 6 4.65 15.62 -2.67
CA ASN A 6 4.62 16.95 -3.26
C ASN A 6 3.31 17.23 -4.04
N GLU A 7 2.84 16.25 -4.81
CA GLU A 7 1.53 16.31 -5.49
C GLU A 7 0.39 16.45 -4.48
N PHE A 8 0.47 15.76 -3.34
CA PHE A 8 -0.51 15.87 -2.25
C PHE A 8 -0.54 17.28 -1.65
N SER A 9 0.62 17.84 -1.27
CA SER A 9 0.69 19.18 -0.69
C SER A 9 0.15 20.24 -1.66
N THR A 10 0.51 20.13 -2.93
CA THR A 10 0.03 21.06 -3.98
C THR A 10 -1.50 20.98 -4.13
N PHE A 11 -2.06 19.78 -4.17
CA PHE A 11 -3.50 19.57 -4.25
C PHE A 11 -4.24 20.07 -2.99
N TYR A 12 -3.67 19.86 -1.80
CA TYR A 12 -4.25 20.34 -0.54
C TYR A 12 -4.39 21.86 -0.52
N PHE A 13 -3.34 22.60 -0.93
CA PHE A 13 -3.38 24.06 -1.00
C PHE A 13 -4.42 24.53 -2.04
N LEU A 14 -4.42 23.94 -3.24
CA LEU A 14 -5.39 24.26 -4.28
C LEU A 14 -6.85 24.03 -3.81
N LEU A 15 -7.10 22.92 -3.11
CA LEU A 15 -8.43 22.62 -2.57
C LEU A 15 -8.84 23.60 -1.47
N PHE A 16 -7.88 24.10 -0.69
CA PHE A 16 -8.16 25.09 0.35
C PHE A 16 -8.50 26.47 -0.23
N ASP A 17 -7.87 26.84 -1.35
CA ASP A 17 -8.07 28.11 -2.05
C ASP A 17 -9.35 28.13 -2.90
N THR A 18 -9.76 26.98 -3.46
CA THR A 18 -10.85 26.91 -4.46
C THR A 18 -12.24 26.74 -3.88
N THR A 19 -12.36 26.28 -2.63
CA THR A 19 -13.66 26.05 -2.00
C THR A 19 -13.63 26.54 -0.56
N THR A 20 -14.76 26.99 -0.03
CA THR A 20 -14.94 27.31 1.40
C THR A 20 -15.78 26.25 2.11
N ASP A 21 -16.38 25.32 1.36
CA ASP A 21 -17.20 24.24 1.89
C ASP A 21 -16.32 23.22 2.62
N THR A 22 -16.43 23.24 3.96
CA THR A 22 -15.63 22.38 4.84
C THR A 22 -16.02 20.91 4.75
N SER A 23 -17.27 20.58 4.44
CA SER A 23 -17.73 19.20 4.28
C SER A 23 -17.23 18.61 2.96
N PHE A 24 -17.30 19.39 1.88
CA PHE A 24 -16.74 19.01 0.60
C PHE A 24 -15.21 18.81 0.68
N LYS A 25 -14.48 19.76 1.30
CA LYS A 25 -13.04 19.63 1.57
C LYS A 25 -12.71 18.32 2.30
N LYS A 26 -13.43 18.02 3.38
CA LYS A 26 -13.20 16.81 4.18
C LYS A 26 -13.38 15.54 3.36
N ASN A 27 -14.46 15.47 2.56
CA ASN A 27 -14.74 14.28 1.74
C ASN A 27 -13.67 14.06 0.67
N ILE A 28 -13.30 15.12 -0.06
CA ILE A 28 -12.26 15.05 -1.09
C ILE A 28 -10.91 14.66 -0.48
N LEU A 29 -10.54 15.27 0.66
CA LEU A 29 -9.29 14.93 1.35
C LEU A 29 -9.28 13.47 1.80
N LEU A 30 -10.38 12.98 2.37
CA LEU A 30 -10.49 11.61 2.85
C LEU A 30 -10.28 10.59 1.73
N GLU A 31 -10.92 10.80 0.58
CA GLU A 31 -10.77 9.93 -0.59
C GLU A 31 -9.31 9.93 -1.09
N PHE A 32 -8.70 11.11 -1.16
CA PHE A 32 -7.32 11.26 -1.62
C PHE A 32 -6.33 10.61 -0.63
N TYR A 33 -6.51 10.81 0.68
CA TYR A 33 -5.72 10.15 1.72
C TYR A 33 -5.81 8.63 1.60
N HIS A 34 -7.01 8.09 1.41
CA HIS A 34 -7.20 6.65 1.24
C HIS A 34 -6.43 6.11 0.03
N LYS A 35 -6.42 6.86 -1.07
CA LYS A 35 -5.66 6.52 -2.29
C LYS A 35 -4.15 6.54 -2.06
N VAL A 36 -3.64 7.56 -1.37
CA VAL A 36 -2.21 7.69 -1.03
C VAL A 36 -1.78 6.55 -0.12
N ILE A 37 -2.49 6.31 0.99
CA ILE A 37 -2.19 5.23 1.94
C ILE A 37 -2.21 3.87 1.24
N THR A 38 -3.20 3.63 0.38
CA THR A 38 -3.29 2.37 -0.39
C THR A 38 -2.07 2.17 -1.29
N LYS A 39 -1.63 3.22 -1.99
CA LYS A 39 -0.42 3.18 -2.83
C LYS A 39 0.84 2.98 -2.00
N MET A 40 0.96 3.65 -0.85
CA MET A 40 2.08 3.50 0.07
C MET A 40 2.16 2.08 0.64
N LYS A 41 1.04 1.51 1.10
CA LYS A 41 0.97 0.12 1.57
C LYS A 41 1.38 -0.88 0.50
N ARG A 42 0.92 -0.69 -0.75
CA ARG A 42 1.34 -1.54 -1.88
C ARG A 42 2.84 -1.44 -2.14
N PHE A 43 3.40 -0.24 -2.11
CA PHE A 43 4.83 -0.04 -2.31
C PHE A 43 5.66 -0.67 -1.19
N ILE A 44 5.29 -0.49 0.08
CA ILE A 44 5.97 -1.13 1.22
C ILE A 44 5.91 -2.65 1.07
N MET A 45 4.74 -3.21 0.75
CA MET A 45 4.60 -4.66 0.53
C MET A 45 5.43 -5.17 -0.66
N LEU A 46 5.65 -4.34 -1.68
CA LEU A 46 6.52 -4.67 -2.80
C LEU A 46 7.99 -4.58 -2.40
N GLU A 47 8.40 -3.54 -1.67
CA GLU A 47 9.76 -3.44 -1.14
C GLU A 47 10.08 -4.55 -0.15
N GLU A 48 9.17 -4.92 0.73
CA GLU A 48 9.32 -6.08 1.63
C GLU A 48 9.56 -7.37 0.85
N LYS A 49 8.92 -7.56 -0.31
CA LYS A 49 9.16 -8.71 -1.21
C LYS A 49 10.48 -8.64 -1.97
N LEU A 50 11.00 -7.43 -2.22
CA LEU A 50 12.22 -7.20 -3.01
C LEU A 50 13.48 -7.19 -2.13
N VAL A 51 13.39 -6.60 -0.94
CA VAL A 51 14.50 -6.45 0.03
C VAL A 51 14.55 -7.63 1.00
N GLY A 52 13.39 -8.23 1.33
CA GLY A 52 13.30 -9.44 2.15
C GLY A 52 13.03 -10.68 1.29
N GLY A 53 14.04 -11.53 1.11
CA GLY A 53 13.88 -12.90 0.61
C GLY A 53 13.02 -13.82 1.51
N SER A 54 12.23 -13.29 2.44
CA SER A 54 11.20 -14.04 3.17
C SER A 54 9.98 -14.20 2.28
N ARG A 55 10.12 -15.17 1.39
CA ARG A 55 9.09 -15.99 0.73
C ARG A 55 7.73 -15.86 1.47
N PRO A 56 6.61 -15.67 0.75
CA PRO A 56 5.31 -15.89 1.37
C PRO A 56 5.36 -17.24 2.10
N LYS A 57 4.78 -17.34 3.31
CA LYS A 57 4.45 -18.63 3.94
C LYS A 57 3.53 -19.39 2.98
N ARG A 58 4.07 -19.99 1.92
CA ARG A 58 3.55 -21.22 1.35
C ARG A 58 3.54 -22.16 2.53
N GLY A 59 2.39 -22.77 2.81
CA GLY A 59 2.21 -23.69 3.92
C GLY A 59 3.47 -24.51 4.12
N MET A 60 3.98 -24.51 5.35
CA MET A 60 5.15 -25.27 5.75
C MET A 60 4.87 -26.72 5.35
N ALA A 61 5.46 -27.18 4.24
CA ALA A 61 5.35 -28.57 3.84
C ALA A 61 5.87 -29.35 5.04
N THR A 62 4.96 -30.05 5.70
CA THR A 62 5.32 -30.79 6.90
C THR A 62 6.29 -31.89 6.46
N LYS A 63 7.12 -32.39 7.37
CA LYS A 63 8.01 -33.53 7.10
C LYS A 63 7.24 -34.73 6.48
N LYS A 64 5.93 -34.82 6.77
CA LYS A 64 5.00 -35.80 6.20
C LYS A 64 4.73 -35.58 4.70
N ASP A 65 4.61 -34.33 4.26
CA ASP A 65 4.40 -33.96 2.85
C ASP A 65 5.65 -34.22 2.00
N LEU A 66 6.84 -34.04 2.58
CA LEU A 66 8.11 -34.34 1.91
C LEU A 66 8.34 -35.84 1.73
N LEU A 67 7.98 -36.67 2.72
CA LEU A 67 8.15 -38.12 2.65
C LEU A 67 7.18 -38.80 1.66
N ASN A 68 6.00 -38.22 1.43
CA ASN A 68 5.04 -38.76 0.48
C ASN A 68 5.45 -38.57 -1.00
N ASN A 69 6.34 -37.62 -1.31
CA ASN A 69 6.80 -37.38 -2.68
C ASN A 69 8.00 -38.23 -3.11
N VAL A 70 8.69 -38.89 -2.17
CA VAL A 70 9.87 -39.74 -2.48
C VAL A 70 9.47 -41.19 -2.85
N LYS A 71 8.19 -41.56 -2.65
CA LYS A 71 7.66 -42.91 -2.94
C LYS A 71 6.82 -42.99 -4.23
N LYS A 72 6.80 -41.94 -5.05
CA LYS A 72 6.15 -41.94 -6.37
C LYS A 72 7.16 -42.11 -7.48
#